data_AF-A0A926B1H1-F1
#
_entry.id   AF-A0A926B1H1-F1
#
_cell.length_a   1.000
_cell.length_b   1.000
_cell.length_c   1.000
_cell.angle_alpha   90.00
_cell.angle_beta   90.00
_cell.angle_gamma   90.00
#
_symmetry.space_group_name_H-M   'P 1'
#
loop_
_entity.id
_entity.type
_entity.pdbx_description
1 polymer ?
#
loop_
_entity_poly.entity_id
_entity_poly.type
_entity_poly.pdbx_seq_one_letter_code
_entity_poly.pdbx_strand_id
1 'polypeptide(L)'
;MSLSTLLPMGSAAPVLAQVSAPGCLGPEPAGLGFVLDGAVAFEGAGRSVSSAGDVNGDGIPDLIVGVYRANAQGRSNAGRAYVVFGKANTALIDLANLGNGGFAIEGAAVEDSTGNSVASAGDVNGDGIPDLIVGASRADPQGRSDAGRAYVVFGKADTATVDLANLGNSGFAINGATARDYAGGSVSSAGDINGDGLADLIIGASRADPQGRAGAGQAYVVFGKANTATVDLVNLGNSGFAINGTASHDYAGNSVSSAGDINGDRIPDLVVGARGADPQGRLEAGQVYVVFGKADTATVDLANLGSGGFAIEGEASLVAIGLSVSSAGDVSGDGIPDLLIGAGAADIQNRVDAGRVYVVFGKANTALIDLANLGSGGFVLDGATAYDYAGISVSSAGDVNGDGIPDLIIGASRADPQGRIFAGRAYVVFGKRTDTNPIDLRNVQLSATPDVTAALLGAAVTFTGNNLSSVSAITLGTVAVPFALNSSTRLTAVLPANALNGVSTLTLSTPLDGTLSFGFEVLPRPSRSPSILSVTPTTGSPGTRVIASGADLLGATVRFCNGVPAFSRSIRTRVLFEVPSGATSGPVTVTTAGGSYNFLFTVPLP
;
A
#
# COMPACT_ATOMS: atom_id res chain seq x y z
N MET A 1 19.11 61.75 4.20
CA MET A 1 19.06 61.94 5.66
C MET A 1 17.79 61.26 6.14
N SER A 2 17.91 60.27 7.04
CA SER A 2 16.81 59.65 7.83
C SER A 2 15.78 58.82 7.02
N LEU A 3 15.29 57.64 7.42
CA LEU A 3 15.42 56.80 8.61
C LEU A 3 14.73 55.44 8.28
N SER A 4 15.14 54.35 8.96
CA SER A 4 14.31 53.21 9.49
C SER A 4 13.36 52.44 8.54
N THR A 5 13.23 51.11 8.54
CA THR A 5 13.52 50.02 9.49
C THR A 5 13.25 48.72 8.73
N LEU A 6 14.20 47.77 8.72
CA LEU A 6 13.94 46.39 8.29
C LEU A 6 13.28 45.61 9.43
N LEU A 7 12.11 45.03 9.16
CA LEU A 7 11.57 43.85 9.84
C LEU A 7 11.73 42.66 8.88
N PRO A 8 12.19 41.48 9.33
CA PRO A 8 12.26 40.31 8.48
C PRO A 8 10.88 39.66 8.38
N MET A 9 10.39 39.47 7.16
CA MET A 9 9.28 38.55 6.90
C MET A 9 9.82 37.12 7.12
N GLY A 10 9.20 36.41 8.06
CA GLY A 10 9.43 34.99 8.26
C GLY A 10 8.93 34.23 7.05
N SER A 11 9.85 33.71 6.24
CA SER A 11 9.56 32.61 5.34
C SER A 11 9.39 31.37 6.19
N ALA A 12 8.15 30.92 6.39
CA ALA A 12 7.91 29.54 6.78
C ALA A 12 8.34 28.67 5.60
N ALA A 13 9.51 28.06 5.72
CA ALA A 13 9.86 26.90 4.92
C ALA A 13 8.81 25.80 5.19
N PRO A 14 8.42 24.99 4.19
CA PRO A 14 7.72 23.75 4.48
C PRO A 14 8.59 22.93 5.44
N VAL A 15 7.98 22.27 6.42
CA VAL A 15 8.68 21.32 7.27
C VAL A 15 9.14 20.16 6.36
N LEU A 16 10.37 20.28 5.85
CA LEU A 16 11.17 19.12 5.49
C LEU A 16 11.26 18.24 6.74
N ALA A 17 10.87 16.98 6.63
CA ALA A 17 11.48 15.95 7.44
C ALA A 17 13.01 16.07 7.26
N GLN A 18 13.72 16.34 8.36
CA GLN A 18 15.16 16.58 8.34
C GLN A 18 15.93 15.38 7.78
N VAL A 19 16.77 15.62 6.77
CA VAL A 19 17.96 14.82 6.51
C VAL A 19 19.05 15.23 7.52
N SER A 20 19.57 14.26 8.29
CA SER A 20 20.91 14.35 8.87
C SER A 20 21.57 12.98 8.96
N ALA A 21 22.74 12.83 8.33
CA ALA A 21 23.63 11.67 8.49
C ALA A 21 24.46 11.74 9.80
N PRO A 22 25.23 10.69 10.13
CA PRO A 22 24.86 9.55 10.97
C PRO A 22 25.26 9.76 12.44
N GLY A 23 24.35 9.51 13.38
CA GLY A 23 24.70 9.48 14.80
C GLY A 23 23.49 9.42 15.73
N CYS A 24 23.26 8.24 16.29
CA CYS A 24 22.33 7.95 17.40
C CYS A 24 20.83 8.03 17.06
N LEU A 25 20.32 6.94 16.48
CA LEU A 25 18.89 6.61 16.45
C LEU A 25 18.36 6.44 17.89
N GLY A 26 17.40 7.30 18.26
CA GLY A 26 16.33 6.90 19.18
C GLY A 26 15.37 5.93 18.47
N PRO A 27 14.53 5.19 19.21
CA PRO A 27 13.66 4.18 18.61
C PRO A 27 12.68 4.82 17.61
N GLU A 28 12.51 4.17 16.46
CA GLU A 28 11.45 4.46 15.48
C GLU A 28 10.09 4.65 16.17
N PRO A 29 9.19 5.48 15.62
CA PRO A 29 7.79 5.48 16.05
C PRO A 29 7.19 4.09 15.77
N ALA A 30 6.98 3.33 16.84
CA ALA A 30 6.28 2.06 16.78
C ALA A 30 4.78 2.31 16.55
N GLY A 31 4.28 2.02 15.34
CA GLY A 31 2.85 1.99 15.05
C GLY A 31 2.54 1.96 13.54
N LEU A 32 2.07 0.82 13.03
CA LEU A 32 1.58 0.67 11.65
C LEU A 32 0.19 1.28 11.51
N GLY A 33 0.09 2.56 11.13
CA GLY A 33 -1.15 3.23 10.70
C GLY A 33 -2.33 3.17 11.69
N PHE A 34 -3.53 3.48 11.21
CA PHE A 34 -4.80 3.31 11.93
C PHE A 34 -5.86 2.69 11.01
N VAL A 35 -6.84 1.98 11.59
CA VAL A 35 -7.96 1.36 10.87
C VAL A 35 -9.20 2.22 11.04
N LEU A 36 -9.95 2.36 9.94
CA LEU A 36 -11.26 3.01 9.88
C LEU A 36 -12.34 1.96 9.68
N ASP A 37 -13.17 1.77 10.70
CA ASP A 37 -14.30 0.84 10.62
C ASP A 37 -15.55 1.55 10.10
N GLY A 38 -16.22 0.90 9.15
CA GLY A 38 -17.49 1.38 8.61
C GLY A 38 -18.59 1.40 9.68
N ALA A 39 -19.38 2.48 9.70
CA ALA A 39 -20.41 2.70 10.71
C ALA A 39 -21.53 1.64 10.70
N VAL A 40 -21.90 1.13 9.52
CA VAL A 40 -23.02 0.18 9.32
C VAL A 40 -22.67 -0.82 8.21
N ALA A 41 -23.02 -2.09 8.42
CA ALA A 41 -22.84 -3.14 7.42
C ALA A 41 -23.61 -2.83 6.12
N PHE A 42 -23.02 -3.16 4.97
CA PHE A 42 -23.60 -3.02 3.63
C PHE A 42 -23.86 -1.59 3.10
N GLU A 43 -23.54 -0.54 3.86
CA GLU A 43 -23.67 0.86 3.39
C GLU A 43 -22.52 1.32 2.48
N GLY A 44 -21.46 0.50 2.35
CA GLY A 44 -20.39 0.71 1.37
C GLY A 44 -19.37 1.77 1.76
N ALA A 45 -19.02 1.87 3.05
CA ALA A 45 -17.93 2.72 3.51
C ALA A 45 -16.62 2.34 2.82
N GLY A 46 -15.85 3.36 2.42
CA GLY A 46 -14.62 3.15 1.65
C GLY A 46 -14.87 2.92 0.15
N ARG A 47 -16.09 3.16 -0.36
CA ARG A 47 -16.36 3.15 -1.81
C ARG A 47 -15.40 4.07 -2.59
N SER A 48 -15.12 5.22 -2.00
CA SER A 48 -14.14 6.20 -2.45
C SER A 48 -13.49 6.80 -1.21
N VAL A 49 -12.17 6.96 -1.24
CA VAL A 49 -11.37 7.58 -0.18
C VAL A 49 -10.38 8.53 -0.82
N SER A 50 -10.06 9.62 -0.15
CA SER A 50 -9.05 10.57 -0.60
C SER A 50 -8.46 11.32 0.58
N SER A 51 -7.22 11.81 0.43
CA SER A 51 -6.75 12.88 1.30
C SER A 51 -7.70 14.07 1.17
N ALA A 52 -8.03 14.69 2.29
CA ALA A 52 -8.85 15.90 2.33
C ALA A 52 -8.00 17.17 2.31
N GLY A 53 -6.69 17.06 2.59
CA GLY A 53 -5.88 18.20 3.04
C GLY A 53 -6.13 18.48 4.52
N ASP A 54 -5.52 19.53 5.08
CA ASP A 54 -5.73 19.98 6.46
C ASP A 54 -7.01 20.83 6.55
N VAL A 55 -8.18 20.19 6.54
CA VAL A 55 -9.46 20.89 6.43
C VAL A 55 -9.90 21.50 7.76
N ASN A 56 -9.20 21.21 8.85
CA ASN A 56 -9.44 21.80 10.16
C ASN A 56 -8.41 22.87 10.55
N GLY A 57 -7.32 23.02 9.80
CA GLY A 57 -6.27 24.02 10.00
C GLY A 57 -5.30 23.69 11.16
N ASP A 58 -5.16 22.43 11.55
CA ASP A 58 -4.30 22.00 12.66
C ASP A 58 -2.87 21.61 12.23
N GLY A 59 -2.59 21.65 10.93
CA GLY A 59 -1.32 21.32 10.30
C GLY A 59 -1.15 19.83 9.99
N ILE A 60 -2.15 18.99 10.24
CA ILE A 60 -2.14 17.56 9.94
C ILE A 60 -3.14 17.28 8.81
N PRO A 61 -2.74 16.61 7.72
CA PRO A 61 -3.67 16.25 6.66
C PRO A 61 -4.78 15.29 7.16
N ASP A 62 -6.01 15.57 6.72
CA ASP A 62 -7.23 14.83 7.03
C ASP A 62 -7.58 13.85 5.91
N LEU A 63 -8.59 13.02 6.14
CA LEU A 63 -9.12 12.05 5.18
C LEU A 63 -10.61 12.29 4.92
N ILE A 64 -11.06 12.05 3.69
CA ILE A 64 -12.49 11.92 3.37
C ILE A 64 -12.84 10.50 2.91
N VAL A 65 -13.94 9.95 3.41
CA VAL A 65 -14.43 8.59 3.15
C VAL A 65 -15.88 8.62 2.70
N GLY A 66 -16.14 8.16 1.47
CA GLY A 66 -17.48 8.05 0.89
C GLY A 66 -18.23 6.78 1.31
N VAL A 67 -19.54 6.92 1.55
CA VAL A 67 -20.48 5.88 1.99
C VAL A 67 -21.79 6.02 1.20
N TYR A 68 -21.71 5.73 -0.10
CA TYR A 68 -22.74 6.05 -1.09
C TYR A 68 -24.11 5.37 -0.92
N ARG A 69 -24.24 4.34 -0.08
CA ARG A 69 -25.53 3.69 0.21
C ARG A 69 -26.06 3.98 1.61
N ALA A 70 -25.42 4.89 2.34
CA ALA A 70 -25.87 5.25 3.68
C ALA A 70 -27.27 5.85 3.66
N ASN A 71 -28.06 5.52 4.68
CA ASN A 71 -29.27 6.27 4.99
C ASN A 71 -28.89 7.54 5.75
N ALA A 72 -29.16 8.72 5.16
CA ALA A 72 -28.71 10.01 5.67
C ALA A 72 -29.89 10.80 6.25
N GLN A 73 -29.90 11.08 7.56
CA GLN A 73 -31.02 11.81 8.22
C GLN A 73 -32.41 11.20 7.90
N GLY A 74 -32.50 9.88 7.83
CA GLY A 74 -33.74 9.16 7.47
C GLY A 74 -34.06 9.08 5.97
N ARG A 75 -33.22 9.65 5.09
CA ARG A 75 -33.33 9.54 3.63
C ARG A 75 -32.65 8.26 3.15
N SER A 76 -33.40 7.36 2.53
CA SER A 76 -32.88 6.06 2.09
C SER A 76 -31.88 6.20 0.95
N ASN A 77 -30.71 5.55 1.06
CA ASN A 77 -29.65 5.56 0.05
C ASN A 77 -29.23 6.97 -0.43
N ALA A 78 -29.44 8.00 0.39
CA ALA A 78 -29.00 9.36 0.08
C ALA A 78 -27.47 9.46 0.01
N GLY A 79 -26.78 8.55 0.71
CA GLY A 79 -25.35 8.51 0.83
C GLY A 79 -24.82 9.49 1.88
N ARG A 80 -23.57 9.26 2.29
CA ARG A 80 -22.86 10.08 3.27
C ARG A 80 -21.38 10.12 2.89
N ALA A 81 -20.68 11.17 3.32
CA ALA A 81 -19.23 11.12 3.45
C ALA A 81 -18.81 11.45 4.89
N TYR A 82 -17.70 10.90 5.34
CA TYR A 82 -17.08 11.22 6.62
C TYR A 82 -15.76 11.93 6.38
N VAL A 83 -15.57 13.07 7.03
CA VAL A 83 -14.30 13.77 7.11
C VAL A 83 -13.69 13.38 8.44
N VAL A 84 -12.48 12.83 8.39
CA VAL A 84 -11.77 12.29 9.54
C VAL A 84 -10.51 13.12 9.72
N PHE A 85 -10.44 13.80 10.85
CA PHE A 85 -9.29 14.65 11.17
C PHE A 85 -8.05 13.80 11.46
N GLY A 86 -6.94 14.22 10.87
CA GLY A 86 -5.63 13.63 11.04
C GLY A 86 -5.18 13.69 12.50
N LYS A 87 -4.47 12.66 12.95
CA LYS A 87 -3.94 12.58 14.31
C LYS A 87 -2.57 11.93 14.31
N ALA A 88 -1.70 12.35 15.23
CA ALA A 88 -0.37 11.79 15.39
C ALA A 88 -0.33 10.41 16.06
N ASN A 89 -1.47 9.87 16.51
CA ASN A 89 -1.56 8.56 17.17
C ASN A 89 -2.30 7.54 16.29
N THR A 90 -2.17 6.26 16.63
CA THR A 90 -2.72 5.12 15.87
C THR A 90 -4.04 4.60 16.43
N ALA A 91 -4.75 5.40 17.25
CA ALA A 91 -6.00 4.96 17.84
C ALA A 91 -7.05 4.63 16.76
N LEU A 92 -7.80 3.55 16.98
CA LEU A 92 -8.92 3.16 16.11
C LEU A 92 -9.91 4.33 15.94
N ILE A 93 -10.38 4.54 14.72
CA ILE A 93 -11.41 5.53 14.42
C ILE A 93 -12.68 4.80 13.96
N ASP A 94 -13.75 4.99 14.74
CA ASP A 94 -15.10 4.53 14.40
C ASP A 94 -15.87 5.64 13.69
N LEU A 95 -16.21 5.42 12.41
CA LEU A 95 -16.94 6.40 11.61
C LEU A 95 -18.35 6.69 12.17
N ALA A 96 -18.95 5.78 12.94
CA ALA A 96 -20.23 6.04 13.60
C ALA A 96 -20.11 7.05 14.74
N ASN A 97 -18.91 7.21 15.30
CA ASN A 97 -18.65 7.96 16.53
C ASN A 97 -17.37 8.79 16.42
N LEU A 98 -17.30 9.68 15.43
CA LEU A 98 -16.12 10.53 15.22
C LEU A 98 -15.83 11.46 16.41
N GLY A 99 -16.85 11.89 17.17
CA GLY A 99 -16.70 12.83 18.28
C GLY A 99 -16.06 14.14 17.82
N ASN A 100 -14.89 14.47 18.39
CA ASN A 100 -14.09 15.64 17.97
C ASN A 100 -13.06 15.30 16.88
N GLY A 101 -13.07 14.07 16.36
CA GLY A 101 -12.13 13.59 15.36
C GLY A 101 -12.58 13.77 13.91
N GLY A 102 -13.60 14.59 13.64
CA GLY A 102 -14.13 14.78 12.31
C GLY A 102 -15.63 15.09 12.29
N PHE A 103 -16.23 15.11 11.10
CA PHE A 103 -17.66 15.36 10.91
C PHE A 103 -18.24 14.55 9.74
N ALA A 104 -19.56 14.45 9.70
CA ALA A 104 -20.30 13.82 8.59
C ALA A 104 -20.83 14.87 7.61
N ILE A 105 -20.88 14.48 6.33
CA ILE A 105 -21.56 15.17 5.22
C ILE A 105 -22.73 14.28 4.80
N GLU A 106 -23.96 14.72 5.07
CA GLU A 106 -25.18 13.95 4.85
C GLU A 106 -25.77 14.25 3.46
N GLY A 107 -26.01 13.21 2.65
CA GLY A 107 -26.53 13.33 1.28
C GLY A 107 -27.91 13.97 1.21
N ALA A 108 -28.16 14.77 0.18
CA ALA A 108 -29.28 15.72 0.12
C ALA A 108 -30.68 15.08 -0.02
N ALA A 109 -30.85 14.08 -0.88
CA ALA A 109 -32.13 13.44 -1.14
C ALA A 109 -32.02 11.91 -1.27
N VAL A 110 -33.17 11.24 -1.25
CA VAL A 110 -33.28 9.78 -1.40
C VAL A 110 -32.61 9.34 -2.71
N GLU A 111 -31.81 8.26 -2.65
CA GLU A 111 -31.11 7.64 -3.79
C GLU A 111 -30.02 8.46 -4.51
N ASP A 112 -29.75 9.71 -4.10
CA ASP A 112 -28.71 10.59 -4.66
C ASP A 112 -27.31 9.96 -4.71
N SER A 113 -27.05 8.97 -3.86
CA SER A 113 -25.78 8.23 -3.78
C SER A 113 -24.57 9.13 -3.48
N THR A 114 -24.74 10.10 -2.59
CA THR A 114 -23.68 11.03 -2.14
C THR A 114 -22.47 10.27 -1.57
N GLY A 115 -21.26 10.68 -1.93
CA GLY A 115 -20.03 9.99 -1.52
C GLY A 115 -19.69 8.80 -2.43
N ASN A 116 -20.27 8.74 -3.63
CA ASN A 116 -19.84 7.79 -4.67
C ASN A 116 -18.42 8.07 -5.16
N SER A 117 -18.04 9.35 -5.18
CA SER A 117 -16.70 9.86 -5.44
C SER A 117 -16.44 11.04 -4.49
N VAL A 118 -15.26 11.05 -3.84
CA VAL A 118 -14.83 12.12 -2.92
C VAL A 118 -13.39 12.50 -3.20
N ALA A 119 -13.05 13.78 -3.04
CA ALA A 119 -11.68 14.28 -3.14
C ALA A 119 -11.49 15.55 -2.30
N SER A 120 -10.24 15.88 -1.96
CA SER A 120 -9.89 17.28 -1.69
C SER A 120 -10.18 18.12 -2.93
N ALA A 121 -10.72 19.30 -2.71
CA ALA A 121 -10.98 20.29 -3.74
C ALA A 121 -9.84 21.32 -3.86
N GLY A 122 -8.91 21.36 -2.90
CA GLY A 122 -8.01 22.51 -2.70
C GLY A 122 -8.74 23.69 -2.07
N ASP A 123 -8.11 24.85 -1.96
CA ASP A 123 -8.75 26.07 -1.44
C ASP A 123 -9.59 26.74 -2.55
N VAL A 124 -10.87 26.39 -2.63
CA VAL A 124 -11.78 26.83 -3.70
C VAL A 124 -12.35 28.22 -3.38
N ASN A 125 -12.35 28.62 -2.11
CA ASN A 125 -12.98 29.84 -1.64
C ASN A 125 -11.98 30.97 -1.28
N GLY A 126 -10.68 30.65 -1.21
CA GLY A 126 -9.59 31.57 -0.93
C GLY A 126 -9.38 31.89 0.56
N ASP A 127 -9.84 31.02 1.47
CA ASP A 127 -9.71 31.23 2.91
C ASP A 127 -8.43 30.61 3.52
N GLY A 128 -7.64 29.91 2.70
CA GLY A 128 -6.40 29.26 3.08
C GLY A 128 -6.58 27.87 3.68
N ILE A 129 -7.81 27.36 3.78
CA ILE A 129 -8.13 26.01 4.25
C ILE A 129 -8.55 25.18 3.04
N PRO A 130 -8.01 23.97 2.84
CA PRO A 130 -8.50 23.07 1.80
C PRO A 130 -9.99 22.73 1.97
N ASP A 131 -10.71 22.77 0.87
CA ASP A 131 -12.10 22.39 0.75
C ASP A 131 -12.25 20.95 0.25
N LEU A 132 -13.50 20.47 0.20
CA LEU A 132 -13.86 19.11 -0.18
C LEU A 132 -14.82 19.13 -1.37
N ILE A 133 -14.70 18.13 -2.26
CA ILE A 133 -15.71 17.88 -3.30
C ILE A 133 -16.31 16.48 -3.16
N VAL A 134 -17.64 16.40 -3.18
CA VAL A 134 -18.41 15.16 -2.98
C VAL A 134 -19.40 14.98 -4.13
N GLY A 135 -19.31 13.84 -4.81
CA GLY A 135 -20.20 13.45 -5.90
C GLY A 135 -21.48 12.76 -5.42
N ALA A 136 -22.60 13.12 -6.04
CA ALA A 136 -23.93 12.53 -5.89
C ALA A 136 -24.51 12.27 -7.30
N SER A 137 -23.96 11.24 -7.96
CA SER A 137 -24.14 11.02 -9.40
C SER A 137 -25.57 10.65 -9.83
N ARG A 138 -26.46 10.33 -8.88
CA ARG A 138 -27.87 10.03 -9.13
C ARG A 138 -28.82 11.14 -8.69
N ALA A 139 -28.29 12.28 -8.26
CA ALA A 139 -29.14 13.39 -7.86
C ALA A 139 -29.95 13.94 -9.05
N ASP A 140 -31.12 14.49 -8.73
CA ASP A 140 -32.08 15.03 -9.69
C ASP A 140 -32.15 16.57 -9.66
N PRO A 141 -31.07 17.30 -10.01
CA PRO A 141 -31.06 18.75 -9.92
C PRO A 141 -32.12 19.38 -10.82
N GLN A 142 -32.97 20.22 -10.22
CA GLN A 142 -34.03 20.94 -10.95
C GLN A 142 -34.98 19.99 -11.71
N GLY A 143 -35.16 18.75 -11.23
CA GLY A 143 -36.03 17.74 -11.84
C GLY A 143 -35.41 16.98 -13.02
N ARG A 144 -34.10 17.15 -13.29
CA ARG A 144 -33.38 16.39 -14.31
C ARG A 144 -32.95 15.03 -13.74
N SER A 145 -33.73 14.00 -14.04
CA SER A 145 -33.51 12.64 -13.51
C SER A 145 -32.09 12.12 -13.79
N ASP A 146 -31.37 11.69 -12.75
CA ASP A 146 -30.00 11.18 -12.80
C ASP A 146 -29.01 12.11 -13.53
N ALA A 147 -29.27 13.41 -13.58
CA ALA A 147 -28.29 14.36 -14.13
C ALA A 147 -27.04 14.44 -13.25
N GLY A 148 -27.20 14.14 -11.96
CA GLY A 148 -26.14 14.11 -10.98
C GLY A 148 -25.80 15.49 -10.43
N ARG A 149 -25.16 15.52 -9.27
CA ARG A 149 -24.60 16.72 -8.64
C ARG A 149 -23.19 16.44 -8.13
N ALA A 150 -22.40 17.49 -8.04
CA ALA A 150 -21.27 17.56 -7.11
C ALA A 150 -21.55 18.67 -6.08
N TYR A 151 -20.99 18.54 -4.89
CA TYR A 151 -21.06 19.55 -3.84
C TYR A 151 -19.65 19.90 -3.41
N VAL A 152 -19.34 21.19 -3.40
CA VAL A 152 -18.17 21.72 -2.72
C VAL A 152 -18.59 22.00 -1.29
N VAL A 153 -17.84 21.47 -0.33
CA VAL A 153 -18.03 21.69 1.10
C VAL A 153 -16.76 22.33 1.64
N PHE A 154 -16.90 23.52 2.22
CA PHE A 154 -15.77 24.29 2.71
C PHE A 154 -15.13 23.65 3.94
N GLY A 155 -13.80 23.74 4.02
CA GLY A 155 -13.03 23.31 5.18
C GLY A 155 -13.46 24.03 6.45
N LYS A 156 -13.44 23.34 7.60
CA LYS A 156 -13.78 23.92 8.89
C LYS A 156 -13.18 23.13 10.06
N ALA A 157 -12.82 23.87 11.11
CA ALA A 157 -12.27 23.31 12.35
C ALA A 157 -13.31 22.62 13.24
N ASP A 158 -14.57 23.05 13.19
CA ASP A 158 -15.61 22.47 14.04
C ASP A 158 -16.10 21.11 13.49
N THR A 159 -16.75 20.32 14.36
CA THR A 159 -17.22 18.97 14.02
C THR A 159 -18.72 18.91 13.67
N ALA A 160 -19.36 20.05 13.42
CA ALA A 160 -20.77 20.06 13.07
C ALA A 160 -21.03 19.31 11.75
N THR A 161 -22.08 18.49 11.73
CA THR A 161 -22.53 17.81 10.52
C THR A 161 -22.96 18.81 9.45
N VAL A 162 -22.57 18.56 8.20
CA VAL A 162 -23.02 19.31 7.02
C VAL A 162 -24.16 18.53 6.35
N ASP A 163 -25.34 19.12 6.24
CA ASP A 163 -26.46 18.55 5.48
C ASP A 163 -26.54 19.17 4.09
N LEU A 164 -26.31 18.38 3.04
CA LEU A 164 -26.27 18.88 1.66
C LEU A 164 -27.63 19.38 1.17
N ALA A 165 -28.74 18.98 1.79
CA ALA A 165 -30.04 19.54 1.49
C ALA A 165 -30.16 21.02 1.92
N ASN A 166 -29.33 21.44 2.88
CA ASN A 166 -29.35 22.76 3.51
C ASN A 166 -27.92 23.32 3.65
N LEU A 167 -27.17 23.32 2.53
CA LEU A 167 -25.73 23.62 2.54
C LEU A 167 -25.37 25.02 3.09
N GLY A 168 -26.24 26.01 2.86
CA GLY A 168 -26.10 27.36 3.44
C GLY A 168 -24.76 28.02 3.08
N ASN A 169 -23.98 28.36 4.10
CA ASN A 169 -22.66 28.97 3.95
C ASN A 169 -21.50 27.96 3.95
N SER A 170 -21.81 26.67 4.10
CA SER A 170 -20.80 25.60 4.18
C SER A 170 -20.29 25.16 2.80
N GLY A 171 -20.65 25.84 1.72
CA GLY A 171 -20.21 25.52 0.36
C GLY A 171 -21.26 25.81 -0.70
N PHE A 172 -21.15 25.16 -1.88
CA PHE A 172 -22.09 25.30 -2.98
C PHE A 172 -22.31 24.00 -3.76
N ALA A 173 -23.43 23.93 -4.48
CA ALA A 173 -23.75 22.80 -5.36
C ALA A 173 -23.34 23.09 -6.82
N ILE A 174 -23.02 22.03 -7.55
CA ILE A 174 -22.77 22.00 -8.99
C ILE A 174 -23.79 21.04 -9.60
N ASN A 175 -24.74 21.57 -10.37
CA ASN A 175 -25.83 20.79 -10.96
C ASN A 175 -25.44 20.21 -12.32
N GLY A 176 -25.61 18.90 -12.48
CA GLY A 176 -25.44 18.19 -13.75
C GLY A 176 -26.33 18.72 -14.87
N ALA A 177 -25.83 18.69 -16.11
CA ALA A 177 -26.43 19.42 -17.22
C ALA A 177 -27.75 18.81 -17.72
N THR A 178 -27.75 17.52 -18.07
CA THR A 178 -28.89 16.82 -18.68
C THR A 178 -29.22 15.54 -17.93
N ALA A 179 -30.47 15.10 -18.03
CA ALA A 179 -30.92 13.85 -17.41
C ALA A 179 -30.06 12.66 -17.88
N ARG A 180 -29.65 11.80 -16.94
CA ARG A 180 -28.79 10.61 -17.14
C ARG A 180 -27.37 10.90 -17.60
N ASP A 181 -26.86 12.11 -17.39
CA ASP A 181 -25.44 12.42 -17.62
C ASP A 181 -24.54 11.88 -16.50
N TYR A 182 -25.10 11.70 -15.29
CA TYR A 182 -24.41 11.26 -14.07
C TYR A 182 -23.19 12.13 -13.69
N ALA A 183 -23.35 13.45 -13.77
CA ALA A 183 -22.33 14.39 -13.31
C ALA A 183 -21.98 14.15 -11.82
N GLY A 184 -20.70 14.22 -11.48
CA GLY A 184 -20.22 13.86 -10.14
C GLY A 184 -20.00 12.36 -9.95
N GLY A 185 -20.03 11.56 -11.03
CA GLY A 185 -19.61 10.16 -11.00
C GLY A 185 -18.11 9.98 -10.74
N SER A 186 -17.31 10.99 -11.08
CA SER A 186 -15.91 11.15 -10.69
C SER A 186 -15.65 12.62 -10.44
N VAL A 187 -14.97 12.96 -9.35
CA VAL A 187 -14.60 14.34 -8.99
C VAL A 187 -13.15 14.43 -8.53
N SER A 188 -12.49 15.55 -8.79
CA SER A 188 -11.14 15.85 -8.31
C SER A 188 -10.93 17.37 -8.27
N SER A 189 -9.99 17.85 -7.45
CA SER A 189 -9.36 19.14 -7.71
C SER A 189 -8.70 19.11 -9.10
N ALA A 190 -8.78 20.24 -9.80
CA ALA A 190 -8.04 20.49 -11.03
C ALA A 190 -6.75 21.30 -10.76
N GLY A 191 -6.57 21.84 -9.55
CA GLY A 191 -5.59 22.90 -9.28
C GLY A 191 -6.07 24.25 -9.80
N ASP A 192 -5.23 25.28 -9.79
CA ASP A 192 -5.57 26.61 -10.31
C ASP A 192 -5.36 26.67 -11.84
N ILE A 193 -6.40 26.35 -12.61
CA ILE A 193 -6.36 26.27 -14.07
C ILE A 193 -6.41 27.66 -14.71
N ASN A 194 -7.12 28.59 -14.08
CA ASN A 194 -7.34 29.93 -14.62
C ASN A 194 -6.32 30.98 -14.12
N GLY A 195 -5.47 30.62 -13.15
CA GLY A 195 -4.42 31.47 -12.60
C GLY A 195 -4.93 32.56 -11.66
N ASP A 196 -6.11 32.39 -11.05
CA ASP A 196 -6.70 33.37 -10.13
C ASP A 196 -6.32 33.15 -8.65
N GLY A 197 -5.58 32.08 -8.37
CA GLY A 197 -5.12 31.70 -7.05
C GLY A 197 -6.10 30.84 -6.25
N LEU A 198 -7.28 30.53 -6.81
CA LEU A 198 -8.24 29.60 -6.23
C LEU A 198 -8.07 28.22 -6.88
N ALA A 199 -8.35 27.17 -6.12
CA ALA A 199 -8.39 25.83 -6.66
C ALA A 199 -9.66 25.63 -7.51
N ASP A 200 -9.48 25.10 -8.72
CA ASP A 200 -10.54 24.71 -9.63
C ASP A 200 -10.86 23.22 -9.50
N LEU A 201 -11.94 22.79 -10.17
CA LEU A 201 -12.53 21.47 -10.00
C LEU A 201 -12.71 20.80 -11.36
N ILE A 202 -12.56 19.48 -11.41
CA ILE A 202 -12.95 18.67 -12.57
C ILE A 202 -14.03 17.65 -12.18
N ILE A 203 -15.10 17.61 -12.98
CA ILE A 203 -16.30 16.79 -12.74
C ILE A 203 -16.59 15.94 -13.97
N GLY A 204 -16.62 14.62 -13.79
CA GLY A 204 -16.99 13.66 -14.82
C GLY A 204 -18.51 13.45 -14.94
N ALA A 205 -19.00 13.40 -16.18
CA ALA A 205 -20.38 13.11 -16.57
C ALA A 205 -20.36 12.08 -17.72
N SER A 206 -20.02 10.84 -17.36
CA SER A 206 -19.57 9.83 -18.32
C SER A 206 -20.62 9.39 -19.34
N ARG A 207 -21.89 9.73 -19.14
CA ARG A 207 -22.98 9.35 -20.04
C ARG A 207 -23.58 10.52 -20.82
N ALA A 208 -22.98 11.71 -20.70
CA ALA A 208 -23.42 12.86 -21.46
C ALA A 208 -23.28 12.64 -22.97
N ASP A 209 -24.09 13.36 -23.74
CA ASP A 209 -24.23 13.21 -25.19
C ASP A 209 -23.71 14.46 -25.95
N PRO A 210 -22.43 14.85 -25.80
CA PRO A 210 -21.92 16.08 -26.40
C PRO A 210 -22.04 16.04 -27.91
N GLN A 211 -22.61 17.12 -28.47
CA GLN A 211 -22.81 17.25 -29.93
C GLN A 211 -23.66 16.11 -30.51
N GLY A 212 -24.53 15.47 -29.71
CA GLY A 212 -25.40 14.38 -30.12
C GLY A 212 -24.71 13.00 -30.18
N ARG A 213 -23.49 12.87 -29.66
CA ARG A 213 -22.75 11.60 -29.61
C ARG A 213 -23.17 10.80 -28.37
N ALA A 214 -24.09 9.86 -28.56
CA ALA A 214 -24.71 9.10 -27.47
C ALA A 214 -23.67 8.39 -26.58
N GLY A 215 -23.63 8.74 -25.29
CA GLY A 215 -22.72 8.17 -24.30
C GLY A 215 -21.24 8.44 -24.57
N ALA A 216 -20.91 9.44 -25.39
CA ALA A 216 -19.50 9.84 -25.58
C ALA A 216 -18.88 10.37 -24.29
N GLY A 217 -19.73 10.89 -23.38
CA GLY A 217 -19.33 11.40 -22.09
C GLY A 217 -18.74 12.80 -22.16
N GLN A 218 -18.78 13.50 -21.04
CA GLN A 218 -18.14 14.81 -20.86
C GLN A 218 -17.41 14.86 -19.51
N ALA A 219 -16.42 15.73 -19.44
CA ALA A 219 -15.93 16.27 -18.19
C ALA A 219 -16.13 17.79 -18.19
N TYR A 220 -16.15 18.39 -17.01
CA TYR A 220 -16.33 19.83 -16.84
C TYR A 220 -15.28 20.36 -15.88
N VAL A 221 -14.57 21.40 -16.30
CA VAL A 221 -13.76 22.21 -15.40
C VAL A 221 -14.65 23.32 -14.85
N VAL A 222 -14.70 23.46 -13.54
CA VAL A 222 -15.46 24.50 -12.84
C VAL A 222 -14.49 25.32 -12.01
N PHE A 223 -14.46 26.63 -12.24
CA PHE A 223 -13.54 27.53 -11.56
C PHE A 223 -13.95 27.78 -10.11
N GLY A 224 -12.93 27.91 -9.24
CA GLY A 224 -13.08 28.23 -7.84
C GLY A 224 -13.73 29.59 -7.61
N LYS A 225 -14.38 29.76 -6.46
CA LYS A 225 -15.05 31.01 -6.07
C LYS A 225 -15.37 31.06 -4.57
N ALA A 226 -15.22 32.25 -4.00
CA ALA A 226 -15.54 32.52 -2.59
C ALA A 226 -17.04 32.48 -2.24
N ASN A 227 -17.93 32.74 -3.20
CA ASN A 227 -19.37 32.78 -2.93
C ASN A 227 -20.03 31.39 -3.00
N THR A 228 -21.19 31.25 -2.37
CA THR A 228 -21.92 29.97 -2.27
C THR A 228 -22.98 29.76 -3.35
N ALA A 229 -22.98 30.57 -4.41
CA ALA A 229 -23.98 30.44 -5.48
C ALA A 229 -23.86 29.09 -6.21
N THR A 230 -24.97 28.43 -6.48
CA THR A 230 -24.98 27.18 -7.25
C THR A 230 -24.47 27.39 -8.68
N VAL A 231 -23.64 26.47 -9.16
CA VAL A 231 -23.20 26.39 -10.57
C VAL A 231 -24.10 25.41 -11.32
N ASP A 232 -24.48 25.73 -12.56
CA ASP A 232 -25.26 24.82 -13.43
C ASP A 232 -24.46 24.51 -14.70
N LEU A 233 -24.17 23.23 -14.92
CA LEU A 233 -23.30 22.79 -16.03
C LEU A 233 -23.93 23.02 -17.41
N VAL A 234 -25.25 23.25 -17.51
CA VAL A 234 -25.89 23.64 -18.79
C VAL A 234 -25.28 24.93 -19.35
N ASN A 235 -24.95 25.87 -18.45
CA ASN A 235 -24.47 27.20 -18.82
C ASN A 235 -23.34 27.61 -17.87
N LEU A 236 -22.13 27.11 -18.11
CA LEU A 236 -20.95 27.48 -17.32
C LEU A 236 -20.58 28.96 -17.45
N GLY A 237 -20.75 29.55 -18.63
CA GLY A 237 -20.39 30.94 -18.90
C GLY A 237 -18.91 31.19 -18.60
N ASN A 238 -18.64 32.04 -17.62
CA ASN A 238 -17.28 32.36 -17.17
C ASN A 238 -16.82 31.51 -15.98
N SER A 239 -17.62 30.53 -15.55
CA SER A 239 -17.35 29.70 -14.37
C SER A 239 -16.58 28.42 -14.72
N GLY A 240 -16.04 28.31 -15.94
CA GLY A 240 -15.30 27.14 -16.40
C GLY A 240 -15.62 26.75 -17.85
N PHE A 241 -15.28 25.51 -18.23
CA PHE A 241 -15.49 24.99 -19.58
C PHE A 241 -15.79 23.48 -19.61
N ALA A 242 -16.39 23.01 -20.70
CA ALA A 242 -16.64 21.59 -20.93
C ALA A 242 -15.50 20.93 -21.74
N ILE A 243 -15.32 19.63 -21.52
CA ILE A 243 -14.43 18.73 -22.26
C ILE A 243 -15.31 17.64 -22.86
N ASN A 244 -15.43 17.62 -24.17
CA ASN A 244 -16.33 16.71 -24.90
C ASN A 244 -15.62 15.41 -25.30
N GLY A 245 -16.23 14.28 -24.97
CA GLY A 245 -15.81 12.94 -25.43
C GLY A 245 -15.87 12.76 -26.94
N THR A 246 -15.13 11.78 -27.44
CA THR A 246 -14.82 11.56 -28.86
C THR A 246 -15.93 10.92 -29.68
N ALA A 247 -16.34 9.70 -29.34
CA ALA A 247 -17.30 8.89 -30.07
C ALA A 247 -18.33 8.26 -29.14
N SER A 248 -19.43 7.79 -29.72
CA SER A 248 -20.53 7.21 -28.95
C SER A 248 -20.07 6.00 -28.14
N HIS A 249 -20.46 5.94 -26.86
CA HIS A 249 -20.08 4.91 -25.89
C HIS A 249 -18.60 4.89 -25.46
N ASP A 250 -17.82 5.94 -25.73
CA ASP A 250 -16.45 6.03 -25.21
C ASP A 250 -16.42 6.32 -23.70
N TYR A 251 -17.49 6.95 -23.18
CA TYR A 251 -17.67 7.32 -21.77
C TYR A 251 -16.57 8.21 -21.19
N ALA A 252 -16.12 9.23 -21.93
CA ALA A 252 -15.17 10.22 -21.43
C ALA A 252 -15.67 10.89 -20.14
N GLY A 253 -14.75 11.13 -19.20
CA GLY A 253 -15.12 11.57 -17.86
C GLY A 253 -15.61 10.44 -16.96
N ASN A 254 -15.35 9.17 -17.34
CA ASN A 254 -15.58 8.05 -16.44
C ASN A 254 -14.70 8.14 -15.18
N SER A 255 -13.46 8.56 -15.36
CA SER A 255 -12.54 8.94 -14.30
C SER A 255 -11.87 10.25 -14.69
N VAL A 256 -11.62 11.12 -13.71
CA VAL A 256 -10.97 12.41 -13.89
C VAL A 256 -9.99 12.69 -12.76
N SER A 257 -8.90 13.38 -13.05
CA SER A 257 -7.93 13.83 -12.05
C SER A 257 -7.12 15.01 -12.59
N SER A 258 -6.48 15.78 -11.71
CA SER A 258 -5.36 16.63 -12.13
C SER A 258 -4.18 15.74 -12.52
N ALA A 259 -3.47 16.15 -13.58
CA ALA A 259 -2.23 15.53 -14.01
C ALA A 259 -1.01 16.15 -13.31
N GLY A 260 -1.15 17.33 -12.71
CA GLY A 260 -0.03 18.25 -12.48
C GLY A 260 0.36 18.98 -13.76
N ASP A 261 1.45 19.76 -13.73
CA ASP A 261 1.96 20.50 -14.90
C ASP A 261 2.81 19.58 -15.79
N ILE A 262 2.20 18.93 -16.78
CA ILE A 262 2.86 17.96 -17.68
C ILE A 262 3.66 18.67 -18.77
N ASN A 263 3.18 19.84 -19.22
CA ASN A 263 3.79 20.57 -20.33
C ASN A 263 4.83 21.63 -19.88
N GLY A 264 4.94 21.91 -18.58
CA GLY A 264 5.91 22.83 -17.99
C GLY A 264 5.51 24.31 -18.07
N ASP A 265 4.24 24.63 -18.30
CA ASP A 265 3.74 26.01 -18.42
C ASP A 265 3.27 26.62 -17.10
N ARG A 266 3.32 25.85 -16.01
CA ARG A 266 2.86 26.16 -14.63
C ARG A 266 1.35 26.23 -14.46
N ILE A 267 0.57 25.84 -15.46
CA ILE A 267 -0.86 25.61 -15.33
C ILE A 267 -1.03 24.11 -15.13
N PRO A 268 -1.79 23.67 -14.11
CA PRO A 268 -2.07 22.25 -13.95
C PRO A 268 -2.80 21.69 -15.18
N ASP A 269 -2.41 20.50 -15.61
CA ASP A 269 -3.07 19.76 -16.68
C ASP A 269 -4.06 18.75 -16.10
N LEU A 270 -4.87 18.15 -16.97
CA LEU A 270 -6.00 17.31 -16.60
C LEU A 270 -5.87 15.93 -17.25
N VAL A 271 -6.31 14.90 -16.54
CA VAL A 271 -6.49 13.55 -17.10
C VAL A 271 -7.96 13.18 -17.15
N VAL A 272 -8.41 12.69 -18.31
CA VAL A 272 -9.79 12.25 -18.55
C VAL A 272 -9.80 10.83 -19.10
N GLY A 273 -10.40 9.89 -18.39
CA GLY A 273 -10.56 8.50 -18.80
C GLY A 273 -11.84 8.25 -19.63
N ALA A 274 -11.70 7.49 -20.71
CA ALA A 274 -12.76 7.06 -21.62
C ALA A 274 -12.68 5.53 -21.82
N ARG A 275 -13.17 4.78 -20.84
CA ARG A 275 -12.97 3.32 -20.76
C ARG A 275 -13.58 2.51 -21.90
N GLY A 276 -14.57 3.07 -22.60
CA GLY A 276 -15.29 2.38 -23.67
C GLY A 276 -14.71 2.63 -25.06
N ALA A 277 -13.66 3.44 -25.18
CA ALA A 277 -13.13 3.82 -26.48
C ALA A 277 -12.49 2.64 -27.24
N ASP A 278 -12.57 2.71 -28.57
CA ASP A 278 -12.08 1.69 -29.51
C ASP A 278 -10.86 2.16 -30.33
N PRO A 279 -9.73 2.55 -29.71
CA PRO A 279 -8.56 3.08 -30.41
C PRO A 279 -8.02 2.08 -31.43
N GLN A 280 -7.72 2.56 -32.64
CA GLN A 280 -7.18 1.73 -33.73
C GLN A 280 -8.04 0.49 -34.04
N GLY A 281 -9.34 0.52 -33.73
CA GLY A 281 -10.26 -0.61 -33.90
C GLY A 281 -10.14 -1.71 -32.84
N ARG A 282 -9.41 -1.48 -31.73
CA ARG A 282 -9.33 -2.39 -30.59
C ARG A 282 -10.56 -2.20 -29.70
N LEU A 283 -11.52 -3.13 -29.82
CA LEU A 283 -12.79 -3.10 -29.09
C LEU A 283 -12.59 -2.94 -27.57
N GLU A 284 -13.17 -1.90 -26.97
CA GLU A 284 -13.11 -1.52 -25.56
C GLU A 284 -11.68 -1.58 -24.99
N ALA A 285 -10.67 -1.20 -25.78
CA ALA A 285 -9.31 -1.05 -25.25
C ALA A 285 -9.22 0.14 -24.28
N GLY A 286 -10.10 1.13 -24.45
CA GLY A 286 -10.12 2.37 -23.68
C GLY A 286 -9.11 3.39 -24.18
N GLN A 287 -9.37 4.66 -23.88
CA GLN A 287 -8.45 5.77 -24.08
C GLN A 287 -8.39 6.64 -22.83
N VAL A 288 -7.26 7.27 -22.61
CA VAL A 288 -7.06 8.32 -21.61
C VAL A 288 -6.52 9.54 -22.33
N TYR A 289 -6.97 10.72 -21.94
CA TYR A 289 -6.53 11.98 -22.53
C TYR A 289 -5.85 12.82 -21.46
N VAL A 290 -4.68 13.34 -21.78
CA VAL A 290 -4.06 14.46 -21.08
C VAL A 290 -4.50 15.72 -21.80
N VAL A 291 -5.19 16.61 -21.08
CA VAL A 291 -5.67 17.90 -21.59
C VAL A 291 -4.89 18.98 -20.88
N PHE A 292 -4.18 19.80 -21.65
CA PHE A 292 -3.38 20.87 -21.08
C PHE A 292 -4.28 21.98 -20.52
N GLY A 293 -3.91 22.49 -19.35
CA GLY A 293 -4.61 23.56 -18.66
C GLY A 293 -4.67 24.83 -19.50
N LYS A 294 -5.74 25.61 -19.33
CA LYS A 294 -5.90 26.90 -20.02
C LYS A 294 -6.85 27.82 -19.25
N ALA A 295 -6.55 29.12 -19.28
CA ALA A 295 -7.34 30.12 -18.57
C ALA A 295 -8.64 30.54 -19.29
N ASP A 296 -8.75 30.32 -20.61
CA ASP A 296 -9.98 30.65 -21.33
C ASP A 296 -11.09 29.59 -21.11
N THR A 297 -12.34 29.96 -21.37
CA THR A 297 -13.51 29.10 -21.17
C THR A 297 -13.97 28.37 -22.43
N ALA A 298 -13.14 28.31 -23.49
CA ALA A 298 -13.49 27.59 -24.70
C ALA A 298 -13.66 26.09 -24.42
N THR A 299 -14.70 25.48 -24.97
CA THR A 299 -14.90 24.03 -24.88
C THR A 299 -13.74 23.28 -25.55
N VAL A 300 -13.24 22.23 -24.88
CA VAL A 300 -12.27 21.29 -25.46
C VAL A 300 -13.04 20.13 -26.10
N ASP A 301 -12.64 19.71 -27.30
CA ASP A 301 -13.15 18.50 -27.94
C ASP A 301 -12.02 17.48 -28.05
N LEU A 302 -12.14 16.36 -27.36
CA LEU A 302 -11.08 15.35 -27.26
C LEU A 302 -10.75 14.72 -28.63
N ALA A 303 -11.67 14.79 -29.58
CA ALA A 303 -11.43 14.36 -30.96
C ALA A 303 -10.38 15.24 -31.68
N ASN A 304 -10.12 16.45 -31.18
CA ASN A 304 -9.31 17.47 -31.82
C ASN A 304 -8.46 18.25 -30.80
N LEU A 305 -7.63 17.56 -30.02
CA LEU A 305 -6.78 18.19 -29.01
C LEU A 305 -5.73 19.15 -29.59
N GLY A 306 -5.19 18.88 -30.78
CA GLY A 306 -4.18 19.72 -31.41
C GLY A 306 -2.94 19.90 -30.53
N SER A 307 -2.65 21.14 -30.13
CA SER A 307 -1.55 21.47 -29.20
C SER A 307 -1.98 21.48 -27.72
N GLY A 308 -3.28 21.29 -27.43
CA GLY A 308 -3.85 21.36 -26.08
C GLY A 308 -3.86 20.03 -25.33
N GLY A 309 -3.05 19.05 -25.74
CA GLY A 309 -2.98 17.75 -25.06
C GLY A 309 -2.62 16.58 -25.98
N PHE A 310 -2.72 15.37 -25.46
CA PHE A 310 -2.50 14.13 -26.19
C PHE A 310 -3.34 12.96 -25.65
N ALA A 311 -3.49 11.93 -26.48
CA ALA A 311 -4.17 10.69 -26.12
C ALA A 311 -3.19 9.57 -25.76
N ILE A 312 -3.63 8.69 -24.87
CA ILE A 312 -3.00 7.45 -24.46
C ILE A 312 -3.99 6.33 -24.79
N GLU A 313 -3.56 5.36 -25.59
CA GLU A 313 -4.42 4.30 -26.12
C GLU A 313 -4.16 2.95 -25.47
N GLY A 314 -5.23 2.24 -25.13
CA GLY A 314 -5.16 0.88 -24.58
C GLY A 314 -4.47 -0.08 -25.53
N GLU A 315 -3.66 -0.98 -24.98
CA GLU A 315 -2.78 -1.85 -25.75
C GLU A 315 -3.49 -2.95 -26.55
N ALA A 316 -4.65 -3.43 -26.07
CA ALA A 316 -5.39 -4.54 -26.65
C ALA A 316 -6.89 -4.42 -26.34
N SER A 317 -7.72 -5.15 -27.10
CA SER A 317 -9.17 -5.18 -26.88
C SER A 317 -9.52 -5.65 -25.47
N LEU A 318 -10.59 -5.09 -24.91
CA LEU A 318 -11.18 -5.41 -23.61
C LEU A 318 -10.30 -5.07 -22.38
N VAL A 319 -9.15 -4.41 -22.57
CA VAL A 319 -8.31 -3.95 -21.46
C VAL A 319 -8.99 -2.81 -20.69
N ALA A 320 -9.81 -2.00 -21.37
CA ALA A 320 -10.62 -0.92 -20.81
C ALA A 320 -9.83 0.05 -19.90
N ILE A 321 -8.71 0.58 -20.41
CA ILE A 321 -7.94 1.61 -19.69
C ILE A 321 -8.79 2.86 -19.43
N GLY A 322 -8.45 3.67 -18.42
CA GLY A 322 -9.22 4.87 -18.07
C GLY A 322 -10.44 4.58 -17.20
N LEU A 323 -10.54 3.35 -16.68
CA LEU A 323 -11.47 2.98 -15.61
C LEU A 323 -11.17 3.75 -14.31
N SER A 324 -9.88 3.95 -14.02
CA SER A 324 -9.39 4.85 -12.97
C SER A 324 -8.12 5.56 -13.45
N VAL A 325 -7.94 6.82 -13.06
CA VAL A 325 -6.78 7.65 -13.42
C VAL A 325 -6.37 8.51 -12.23
N SER A 326 -5.08 8.81 -12.12
CA SER A 326 -4.54 9.75 -11.13
C SER A 326 -3.17 10.25 -11.59
N SER A 327 -2.72 11.42 -11.11
CA SER A 327 -1.29 11.73 -11.15
C SER A 327 -0.53 10.75 -10.25
N ALA A 328 0.63 10.29 -10.70
CA ALA A 328 1.56 9.51 -9.90
C ALA A 328 2.53 10.40 -9.10
N GLY A 329 2.59 11.71 -9.43
CA GLY A 329 3.76 12.55 -9.13
C GLY A 329 4.93 12.22 -10.05
N ASP A 330 6.10 12.81 -9.82
CA ASP A 330 7.31 12.56 -10.61
C ASP A 330 8.04 11.28 -10.12
N VAL A 331 7.55 10.12 -10.57
CA VAL A 331 8.11 8.80 -10.23
C VAL A 331 9.42 8.56 -10.99
N SER A 332 9.51 9.08 -12.21
CA SER A 332 10.68 8.99 -13.08
C SER A 332 11.86 9.85 -12.56
N GLY A 333 11.57 10.93 -11.83
CA GLY A 333 12.55 11.88 -11.31
C GLY A 333 13.04 12.89 -12.37
N ASP A 334 12.28 13.10 -13.44
CA ASP A 334 12.63 14.00 -14.54
C ASP A 334 12.05 15.42 -14.40
N GLY A 335 11.28 15.66 -13.34
CA GLY A 335 10.63 16.92 -13.02
C GLY A 335 9.27 17.11 -13.71
N ILE A 336 8.80 16.15 -14.49
CA ILE A 336 7.47 16.14 -15.10
C ILE A 336 6.60 15.14 -14.32
N PRO A 337 5.38 15.51 -13.89
CA PRO A 337 4.49 14.56 -13.26
C PRO A 337 4.16 13.37 -14.18
N ASP A 338 4.13 12.19 -13.60
CA ASP A 338 3.75 10.94 -14.27
C ASP A 338 2.28 10.59 -14.00
N LEU A 339 1.76 9.59 -14.71
CA LEU A 339 0.34 9.23 -14.67
C LEU A 339 0.15 7.78 -14.24
N LEU A 340 -0.89 7.55 -13.44
CA LEU A 340 -1.42 6.22 -13.14
C LEU A 340 -2.70 5.98 -13.94
N ILE A 341 -2.75 4.86 -14.66
CA ILE A 341 -3.90 4.46 -15.46
C ILE A 341 -4.29 3.03 -15.10
N GLY A 342 -5.48 2.85 -14.56
CA GLY A 342 -6.02 1.55 -14.18
C GLY A 342 -6.78 0.86 -15.30
N ALA A 343 -6.54 -0.44 -15.43
CA ALA A 343 -7.19 -1.40 -16.32
C ALA A 343 -7.64 -2.61 -15.50
N GLY A 344 -8.64 -2.39 -14.64
CA GLY A 344 -9.06 -3.38 -13.63
C GLY A 344 -9.51 -4.72 -14.19
N ALA A 345 -9.98 -4.80 -15.43
CA ALA A 345 -10.46 -6.04 -16.06
C ALA A 345 -9.42 -6.66 -17.01
N ALA A 346 -8.17 -6.21 -17.00
CA ALA A 346 -7.15 -6.75 -17.89
C ALA A 346 -6.81 -8.21 -17.55
N ASP A 347 -6.79 -9.05 -18.58
CA ASP A 347 -6.29 -10.42 -18.51
C ASP A 347 -4.76 -10.43 -18.55
N ILE A 348 -4.14 -11.06 -17.54
CA ILE A 348 -2.68 -11.11 -17.43
C ILE A 348 -2.21 -12.55 -17.61
N GLN A 349 -1.72 -12.87 -18.81
CA GLN A 349 -1.28 -14.22 -19.19
C GLN A 349 -2.40 -15.24 -18.97
N ASN A 350 -2.26 -16.15 -17.99
CA ASN A 350 -3.28 -17.14 -17.64
C ASN A 350 -4.18 -16.70 -16.46
N ARG A 351 -4.15 -15.42 -16.08
CA ARG A 351 -4.94 -14.85 -14.98
C ARG A 351 -6.02 -13.92 -15.54
N VAL A 352 -7.22 -14.47 -15.71
CA VAL A 352 -8.39 -13.72 -16.18
C VAL A 352 -8.74 -12.62 -15.17
N ASP A 353 -9.06 -11.41 -15.62
CA ASP A 353 -9.47 -10.27 -14.78
C ASP A 353 -8.53 -10.00 -13.58
N ALA A 354 -7.23 -10.31 -13.71
CA ALA A 354 -6.28 -9.98 -12.64
C ALA A 354 -6.10 -8.47 -12.50
N GLY A 355 -6.26 -7.75 -13.61
CA GLY A 355 -6.12 -6.32 -13.70
C GLY A 355 -4.68 -5.86 -13.91
N ARG A 356 -4.53 -4.65 -14.44
CA ARG A 356 -3.24 -4.01 -14.72
C ARG A 356 -3.31 -2.53 -14.36
N VAL A 357 -2.16 -1.97 -14.00
CA VAL A 357 -1.95 -0.52 -13.91
C VAL A 357 -0.76 -0.12 -14.74
N TYR A 358 -0.87 1.00 -15.43
CA TYR A 358 0.23 1.63 -16.14
C TYR A 358 0.71 2.82 -15.32
N VAL A 359 2.02 2.88 -15.13
CA VAL A 359 2.72 4.11 -14.75
C VAL A 359 3.27 4.67 -16.05
N VAL A 360 2.67 5.73 -16.56
CA VAL A 360 3.06 6.38 -17.81
C VAL A 360 3.82 7.64 -17.49
N PHE A 361 5.07 7.74 -17.95
CA PHE A 361 5.89 8.90 -17.69
C PHE A 361 5.38 10.12 -18.45
N GLY A 362 5.37 11.26 -17.75
CA GLY A 362 4.94 12.54 -18.29
C GLY A 362 5.81 12.99 -19.46
N LYS A 363 5.24 13.82 -20.34
CA LYS A 363 5.99 14.45 -21.43
C LYS A 363 5.33 15.73 -21.92
N ALA A 364 6.15 16.71 -22.26
CA ALA A 364 5.65 17.99 -22.74
C ALA A 364 5.15 18.00 -24.21
N ASN A 365 5.51 16.99 -25.01
CA ASN A 365 5.05 16.92 -26.41
C ASN A 365 3.66 16.28 -26.53
N THR A 366 2.94 16.61 -27.60
CA THR A 366 1.57 16.14 -27.84
C THR A 366 1.48 14.83 -28.64
N ALA A 367 2.60 14.10 -28.79
CA ALA A 367 2.55 12.84 -29.53
C ALA A 367 1.66 11.83 -28.79
N LEU A 368 0.90 11.04 -29.55
CA LEU A 368 0.12 9.94 -28.99
C LEU A 368 1.01 8.90 -28.29
N ILE A 369 0.51 8.29 -27.22
CA ILE A 369 1.12 7.12 -26.58
C ILE A 369 0.25 5.90 -26.85
N ASP A 370 0.83 4.85 -27.44
CA ASP A 370 0.18 3.54 -27.55
C ASP A 370 0.79 2.61 -26.50
N LEU A 371 -0.01 2.14 -25.55
CA LEU A 371 0.47 1.30 -24.46
C LEU A 371 1.01 -0.05 -24.94
N ALA A 372 0.63 -0.50 -26.14
CA ALA A 372 1.26 -1.67 -26.76
C ALA A 372 2.77 -1.48 -27.01
N ASN A 373 3.24 -0.22 -27.04
CA ASN A 373 4.62 0.17 -27.28
C ASN A 373 5.14 1.15 -26.21
N LEU A 374 4.78 0.96 -24.94
CA LEU A 374 5.15 1.86 -23.85
C LEU A 374 6.68 2.05 -23.70
N GLY A 375 7.46 0.99 -23.92
CA GLY A 375 8.92 1.06 -23.98
C GLY A 375 9.55 1.63 -22.69
N SER A 376 10.34 2.69 -22.82
CA SER A 376 10.94 3.42 -21.68
C SER A 376 10.08 4.58 -21.18
N GLY A 377 8.90 4.80 -21.76
CA GLY A 377 7.97 5.86 -21.37
C GLY A 377 7.08 5.48 -20.18
N GLY A 378 7.45 4.45 -19.42
CA GLY A 378 6.67 3.97 -18.29
C GLY A 378 6.92 2.50 -17.98
N PHE A 379 6.11 1.95 -17.07
CA PHE A 379 6.11 0.53 -16.72
C PHE A 379 4.71 0.07 -16.30
N VAL A 380 4.53 -1.25 -16.14
CA VAL A 380 3.24 -1.84 -15.75
C VAL A 380 3.31 -2.55 -14.40
N LEU A 381 2.20 -2.51 -13.68
CA LEU A 381 1.92 -3.28 -12.47
C LEU A 381 0.87 -4.33 -12.81
N ASP A 382 1.24 -5.61 -12.77
CA ASP A 382 0.38 -6.72 -13.13
C ASP A 382 -0.31 -7.32 -11.89
N GLY A 383 -1.64 -7.46 -11.97
CA GLY A 383 -2.48 -8.01 -10.92
C GLY A 383 -2.04 -9.38 -10.43
N ALA A 384 -2.15 -9.63 -9.12
CA ALA A 384 -1.53 -10.78 -8.49
C ALA A 384 -2.24 -12.11 -8.84
N THR A 385 -3.56 -12.16 -8.71
CA THR A 385 -4.39 -13.37 -8.91
C THR A 385 -5.50 -13.10 -9.90
N ALA A 386 -6.01 -14.15 -10.56
CA ALA A 386 -7.19 -14.05 -11.41
C ALA A 386 -8.40 -13.50 -10.62
N TYR A 387 -9.20 -12.64 -11.24
CA TYR A 387 -10.38 -11.98 -10.67
C TYR A 387 -10.14 -11.04 -9.49
N ASP A 388 -8.89 -10.61 -9.23
CA ASP A 388 -8.58 -9.63 -8.17
C ASP A 388 -8.99 -8.19 -8.56
N TYR A 389 -9.05 -7.91 -9.87
CA TYR A 389 -9.29 -6.58 -10.45
C TYR A 389 -8.33 -5.49 -9.95
N ALA A 390 -7.02 -5.75 -9.94
CA ALA A 390 -6.01 -4.74 -9.60
C ALA A 390 -6.06 -3.56 -10.59
N GLY A 391 -6.05 -2.33 -10.07
CA GLY A 391 -6.20 -1.13 -10.91
C GLY A 391 -7.66 -0.68 -11.11
N ILE A 392 -8.61 -1.27 -10.38
CA ILE A 392 -9.97 -0.74 -10.27
C ILE A 392 -10.00 0.67 -9.62
N SER A 393 -8.96 0.98 -8.83
CA SER A 393 -8.69 2.30 -8.25
C SER A 393 -7.17 2.45 -8.12
N VAL A 394 -6.67 3.64 -8.43
CA VAL A 394 -5.25 4.01 -8.37
C VAL A 394 -5.11 5.42 -7.79
N SER A 395 -4.03 5.68 -7.07
CA SER A 395 -3.64 7.01 -6.62
C SER A 395 -2.15 7.07 -6.30
N SER A 396 -1.57 8.27 -6.23
CA SER A 396 -0.29 8.47 -5.57
C SER A 396 -0.44 8.25 -4.06
N ALA A 397 0.51 7.57 -3.44
CA ALA A 397 0.64 7.48 -1.99
C ALA A 397 1.52 8.61 -1.41
N GLY A 398 2.12 9.45 -2.27
CA GLY A 398 3.24 10.31 -1.89
C GLY A 398 4.50 9.50 -1.60
N ASP A 399 5.57 10.15 -1.17
CA ASP A 399 6.80 9.48 -0.74
C ASP A 399 6.62 8.91 0.68
N VAL A 400 6.10 7.69 0.80
CA VAL A 400 5.78 7.09 2.09
C VAL A 400 7.00 6.44 2.75
N ASN A 401 8.05 6.17 1.97
CA ASN A 401 9.27 5.54 2.45
C ASN A 401 10.42 6.55 2.71
N GLY A 402 10.26 7.81 2.30
CA GLY A 402 11.20 8.91 2.50
C GLY A 402 12.39 8.92 1.53
N ASP A 403 12.29 8.27 0.37
CA ASP A 403 13.37 8.17 -0.63
C ASP A 403 13.38 9.32 -1.66
N GLY A 404 12.39 10.22 -1.58
CA GLY A 404 12.20 11.35 -2.48
C GLY A 404 11.61 10.96 -3.83
N ILE A 405 10.96 9.80 -3.94
CA ILE A 405 10.20 9.34 -5.10
C ILE A 405 8.76 9.11 -4.64
N PRO A 406 7.75 9.62 -5.37
CA PRO A 406 6.37 9.30 -5.08
C PRO A 406 6.10 7.80 -5.20
N ASP A 407 5.46 7.23 -4.17
CA ASP A 407 4.98 5.86 -4.15
C ASP A 407 3.52 5.79 -4.64
N LEU A 408 3.05 4.58 -4.90
CA LEU A 408 1.78 4.33 -5.58
C LEU A 408 0.87 3.48 -4.69
N ILE A 409 -0.44 3.72 -4.73
CA ILE A 409 -1.43 2.85 -4.11
C ILE A 409 -2.42 2.28 -5.14
N ILE A 410 -2.57 0.96 -5.12
CA ILE A 410 -3.34 0.19 -6.12
C ILE A 410 -4.42 -0.63 -5.43
N GLY A 411 -5.68 -0.39 -5.77
CA GLY A 411 -6.81 -1.19 -5.29
C GLY A 411 -7.04 -2.45 -6.13
N ALA A 412 -7.28 -3.58 -5.47
CA ALA A 412 -7.72 -4.85 -6.02
C ALA A 412 -8.97 -5.31 -5.25
N SER A 413 -10.13 -4.83 -5.68
CA SER A 413 -11.37 -4.88 -4.89
C SER A 413 -11.88 -6.28 -4.58
N ARG A 414 -11.44 -7.29 -5.33
CA ARG A 414 -11.91 -8.68 -5.19
C ARG A 414 -10.82 -9.66 -4.79
N ALA A 415 -9.66 -9.15 -4.38
CA ALA A 415 -8.62 -10.01 -3.83
C ALA A 415 -9.12 -10.78 -2.60
N ASP A 416 -8.59 -11.99 -2.42
CA ASP A 416 -8.94 -12.91 -1.33
C ASP A 416 -7.81 -13.02 -0.26
N PRO A 417 -7.43 -11.93 0.43
CA PRO A 417 -6.32 -11.97 1.37
C PRO A 417 -6.60 -12.97 2.49
N GLN A 418 -5.67 -13.90 2.69
CA GLN A 418 -5.76 -14.95 3.71
C GLN A 418 -7.00 -15.85 3.55
N GLY A 419 -7.48 -16.03 2.32
CA GLY A 419 -8.64 -16.87 2.00
C GLY A 419 -9.99 -16.22 2.31
N ARG A 420 -10.02 -14.92 2.60
CA ARG A 420 -11.26 -14.16 2.83
C ARG A 420 -11.84 -13.71 1.49
N ILE A 421 -12.87 -14.42 1.03
CA ILE A 421 -13.50 -14.21 -0.28
C ILE A 421 -13.96 -12.75 -0.45
N PHE A 422 -13.51 -12.09 -1.52
CA PHE A 422 -13.80 -10.72 -1.92
C PHE A 422 -13.57 -9.67 -0.83
N ALA A 423 -12.64 -9.91 0.10
CA ALA A 423 -12.31 -8.92 1.12
C ALA A 423 -11.58 -7.71 0.52
N GLY A 424 -10.99 -7.86 -0.66
CA GLY A 424 -10.23 -6.81 -1.34
C GLY A 424 -8.85 -6.62 -0.75
N ARG A 425 -7.97 -5.96 -1.51
CA ARG A 425 -6.62 -5.59 -1.07
C ARG A 425 -6.21 -4.26 -1.69
N ALA A 426 -5.42 -3.48 -0.95
CA ALA A 426 -4.64 -2.38 -1.51
C ALA A 426 -3.15 -2.76 -1.49
N TYR A 427 -2.44 -2.41 -2.54
CA TYR A 427 -0.99 -2.56 -2.64
C TYR A 427 -0.37 -1.17 -2.58
N VAL A 428 0.59 -0.96 -1.67
CA VAL A 428 1.51 0.18 -1.76
C VAL A 428 2.74 -0.31 -2.52
N VAL A 429 3.06 0.35 -3.62
CA VAL A 429 4.18 0.01 -4.49
C VAL A 429 5.13 1.18 -4.50
N PHE A 430 6.38 0.95 -4.10
CA PHE A 430 7.35 2.03 -4.06
C PHE A 430 7.76 2.50 -5.45
N GLY A 431 7.91 3.81 -5.60
CA GLY A 431 8.34 4.45 -6.84
C GLY A 431 9.75 4.03 -7.24
N LYS A 432 10.07 4.10 -8.54
CA LYS A 432 11.41 3.80 -9.05
C LYS A 432 11.75 4.66 -10.27
N ARG A 433 12.96 5.25 -10.27
CA ARG A 433 13.40 6.22 -11.29
C ARG A 433 13.87 5.62 -12.61
N THR A 434 14.54 4.46 -12.61
CA THR A 434 15.31 4.02 -13.79
C THR A 434 15.01 2.61 -14.29
N ASP A 435 14.29 1.81 -13.51
CA ASP A 435 13.95 0.45 -13.90
C ASP A 435 12.51 0.41 -14.42
N THR A 436 12.31 0.27 -15.72
CA THR A 436 10.97 0.16 -16.33
C THR A 436 10.46 -1.28 -16.44
N ASN A 437 11.13 -2.24 -15.81
CA ASN A 437 10.64 -3.62 -15.81
C ASN A 437 9.24 -3.71 -15.18
N PRO A 438 8.34 -4.52 -15.76
CA PRO A 438 7.04 -4.82 -15.16
C PRO A 438 7.18 -5.33 -13.73
N ILE A 439 6.29 -4.89 -12.85
CA ILE A 439 6.16 -5.41 -11.48
C ILE A 439 4.94 -6.32 -11.44
N ASP A 440 5.15 -7.60 -11.10
CA ASP A 440 4.03 -8.49 -10.74
C ASP A 440 3.67 -8.29 -9.27
N LEU A 441 2.41 -7.95 -8.97
CA LEU A 441 1.96 -7.66 -7.61
C LEU A 441 2.07 -8.87 -6.65
N ARG A 442 2.24 -10.10 -7.16
CA ARG A 442 2.63 -11.26 -6.33
C ARG A 442 3.98 -11.05 -5.64
N ASN A 443 4.86 -10.24 -6.23
CA ASN A 443 6.19 -9.97 -5.70
C ASN A 443 6.21 -8.83 -4.69
N VAL A 444 5.09 -8.14 -4.48
CA VAL A 444 4.96 -7.13 -3.42
C VAL A 444 4.67 -7.82 -2.06
N GLN A 445 4.12 -9.04 -2.09
CA GLN A 445 3.85 -9.83 -0.90
C GLN A 445 5.10 -10.53 -0.37
N LEU A 446 5.12 -10.85 0.93
CA LEU A 446 6.14 -11.72 1.49
C LEU A 446 6.16 -13.07 0.75
N SER A 447 7.32 -13.41 0.18
CA SER A 447 7.63 -14.76 -0.30
C SER A 447 9.01 -15.16 0.19
N ALA A 448 9.20 -16.45 0.48
CA ALA A 448 10.48 -16.96 0.95
C ALA A 448 10.58 -18.44 0.63
N THR A 449 11.78 -18.88 0.24
CA THR A 449 12.15 -20.29 0.16
C THR A 449 13.47 -20.49 0.89
N PRO A 450 13.54 -21.41 1.87
CA PRO A 450 14.80 -21.76 2.50
C PRO A 450 15.68 -22.54 1.52
N ASP A 451 16.99 -22.32 1.59
CA ASP A 451 18.02 -23.02 0.81
C ASP A 451 18.12 -24.52 1.13
N VAL A 452 17.70 -24.89 2.34
CA VAL A 452 17.64 -26.27 2.83
C VAL A 452 16.32 -26.55 3.54
N THR A 453 15.89 -27.80 3.53
CA THR A 453 14.72 -28.28 4.31
C THR A 453 15.12 -28.99 5.61
N ALA A 454 16.42 -29.13 5.87
CA ALA A 454 16.95 -29.72 7.10
C ALA A 454 18.33 -29.15 7.43
N ALA A 455 18.62 -28.91 8.71
CA ALA A 455 19.95 -28.46 9.13
C ALA A 455 20.29 -28.81 10.59
N LEU A 456 21.59 -28.78 10.91
CA LEU A 456 22.11 -29.00 12.26
C LEU A 456 21.87 -27.80 13.17
N LEU A 457 21.75 -28.04 14.48
CA LEU A 457 21.73 -26.96 15.49
C LEU A 457 22.97 -26.04 15.37
N GLY A 458 22.73 -24.74 15.24
CA GLY A 458 23.75 -23.71 15.02
C GLY A 458 24.11 -23.45 13.56
N ALA A 459 23.51 -24.18 12.60
CA ALA A 459 23.68 -23.90 11.18
C ALA A 459 22.84 -22.68 10.75
N ALA A 460 23.34 -21.99 9.72
CA ALA A 460 22.61 -20.95 9.02
C ALA A 460 21.68 -21.57 7.97
N VAL A 461 20.49 -21.01 7.83
CA VAL A 461 19.50 -21.27 6.78
C VAL A 461 19.28 -19.96 6.05
N THR A 462 19.49 -19.95 4.74
CA THR A 462 19.28 -18.76 3.92
C THR A 462 17.90 -18.82 3.30
N PHE A 463 17.11 -17.76 3.42
CA PHE A 463 15.89 -17.61 2.64
C PHE A 463 16.11 -16.65 1.49
N THR A 464 15.56 -17.00 0.33
CA THR A 464 15.46 -16.12 -0.84
C THR A 464 14.00 -15.91 -1.19
N GLY A 465 13.61 -14.70 -1.57
CA GLY A 465 12.24 -14.39 -1.95
C GLY A 465 11.99 -12.90 -2.09
N ASN A 466 10.80 -12.44 -1.75
CA ASN A 466 10.37 -11.05 -1.88
C ASN A 466 9.90 -10.48 -0.56
N ASN A 467 10.05 -9.16 -0.41
CA ASN A 467 9.62 -8.40 0.77
C ASN A 467 10.12 -8.98 2.11
N LEU A 468 11.33 -9.57 2.12
CA LEU A 468 11.92 -10.16 3.31
C LEU A 468 12.28 -9.11 4.38
N SER A 469 12.34 -7.83 4.00
CA SER A 469 12.47 -6.69 4.92
C SER A 469 11.28 -6.55 5.87
N SER A 470 10.11 -7.07 5.51
CA SER A 470 8.92 -7.04 6.37
C SER A 470 8.91 -8.14 7.46
N VAL A 471 9.84 -9.10 7.41
CA VAL A 471 9.93 -10.19 8.38
C VAL A 471 10.33 -9.63 9.74
N SER A 472 9.43 -9.75 10.72
CA SER A 472 9.65 -9.30 12.09
C SER A 472 10.07 -10.43 13.03
N ALA A 473 9.75 -11.68 12.69
CA ALA A 473 10.11 -12.83 13.50
C ALA A 473 10.27 -14.10 12.65
N ILE A 474 11.18 -14.97 13.10
CA ILE A 474 11.30 -16.35 12.62
C ILE A 474 11.19 -17.28 13.81
N THR A 475 10.37 -18.32 13.71
CA THR A 475 10.24 -19.36 14.74
C THR A 475 10.43 -20.74 14.15
N LEU A 476 10.93 -21.65 14.98
CA LEU A 476 11.01 -23.08 14.71
C LEU A 476 10.13 -23.77 15.74
N GLY A 477 8.91 -24.14 15.34
CA GLY A 477 7.81 -24.43 16.27
C GLY A 477 7.53 -23.20 17.14
N THR A 478 7.74 -23.33 18.45
CA THR A 478 7.57 -22.24 19.43
C THR A 478 8.88 -21.51 19.77
N VAL A 479 10.03 -21.95 19.22
CA VAL A 479 11.34 -21.39 19.55
C VAL A 479 11.69 -20.25 18.60
N ALA A 480 11.99 -19.05 19.13
CA ALA A 480 12.45 -17.93 18.33
C ALA A 480 13.83 -18.22 17.70
N VAL A 481 13.97 -17.93 16.41
CA VAL A 481 15.19 -18.12 15.62
C VAL A 481 15.78 -16.74 15.29
N PRO A 482 17.00 -16.42 15.76
CA PRO A 482 17.68 -15.20 15.37
C PRO A 482 17.95 -15.17 13.87
N PHE A 483 17.80 -14.00 13.25
CA PHE A 483 18.05 -13.81 11.83
C PHE A 483 18.69 -12.46 11.55
N ALA A 484 19.32 -12.36 10.38
CA ALA A 484 19.85 -11.14 9.81
C ALA A 484 19.23 -10.93 8.43
N LEU A 485 18.67 -9.74 8.22
CA LEU A 485 18.25 -9.30 6.90
C LEU A 485 19.48 -8.96 6.07
N ASN A 486 19.67 -9.63 4.93
CA ASN A 486 20.78 -9.35 4.03
C ASN A 486 20.38 -8.33 2.94
N SER A 487 19.16 -8.46 2.43
CA SER A 487 18.50 -7.54 1.49
C SER A 487 16.99 -7.75 1.56
N SER A 488 16.20 -6.93 0.85
CA SER A 488 14.75 -7.15 0.70
C SER A 488 14.38 -8.50 0.04
N THR A 489 15.35 -9.20 -0.55
CA THR A 489 15.17 -10.49 -1.21
C THR A 489 15.95 -11.64 -0.57
N ARG A 490 16.73 -11.37 0.48
CA ARG A 490 17.52 -12.39 1.17
C ARG A 490 17.63 -12.15 2.67
N LEU A 491 17.39 -13.17 3.47
CA LEU A 491 17.67 -13.16 4.92
C LEU A 491 18.36 -14.46 5.34
N THR A 492 19.16 -14.41 6.40
CA THR A 492 19.83 -15.58 6.97
C THR A 492 19.38 -15.81 8.41
N ALA A 493 18.85 -17.00 8.72
CA ALA A 493 18.44 -17.39 10.07
C ALA A 493 19.42 -18.42 10.65
N VAL A 494 19.73 -18.34 11.94
CA VAL A 494 20.64 -19.28 12.62
C VAL A 494 19.87 -20.13 13.60
N LEU A 495 19.85 -21.45 13.39
CA LEU A 495 19.11 -22.36 14.25
C LEU A 495 19.67 -22.34 15.68
N PRO A 496 18.86 -22.02 16.69
CA PRO A 496 19.37 -21.83 18.03
C PRO A 496 19.74 -23.18 18.67
N ALA A 497 20.80 -23.19 19.49
CA ALA A 497 21.37 -24.43 20.04
C ALA A 497 20.45 -25.19 21.02
N ASN A 498 19.35 -24.56 21.45
CA ASN A 498 18.31 -25.12 22.30
C ASN A 498 17.03 -25.49 21.53
N ALA A 499 17.02 -25.42 20.19
CA ALA A 499 15.90 -25.92 19.41
C ALA A 499 15.71 -27.43 19.63
N LEU A 500 14.45 -27.86 19.68
CA LEU A 500 14.10 -29.26 19.91
C LEU A 500 14.39 -30.08 18.64
N ASN A 501 15.12 -31.19 18.79
CA ASN A 501 15.31 -32.16 17.70
C ASN A 501 13.95 -32.69 17.23
N GLY A 502 13.77 -32.80 15.91
CA GLY A 502 12.52 -33.30 15.33
C GLY A 502 11.38 -32.29 15.25
N VAL A 503 11.58 -31.01 15.60
CA VAL A 503 10.62 -29.95 15.23
C VAL A 503 10.57 -29.85 13.72
N SER A 504 9.35 -29.79 13.17
CA SER A 504 9.05 -29.95 11.75
C SER A 504 8.63 -28.67 11.02
N THR A 505 8.54 -27.53 11.70
CA THR A 505 7.94 -26.32 11.11
C THR A 505 8.75 -25.08 11.41
N LEU A 506 9.29 -24.47 10.36
CA LEU A 506 9.97 -23.17 10.38
C LEU A 506 9.00 -22.12 9.86
N THR A 507 8.79 -21.03 10.58
CA THR A 507 7.76 -20.03 10.29
C THR A 507 8.38 -18.64 10.26
N LEU A 508 8.16 -17.90 9.16
CA LEU A 508 8.44 -16.47 9.04
C LEU A 508 7.15 -15.72 9.32
N SER A 509 7.21 -14.68 10.15
CA SER A 509 6.06 -13.85 10.50
C SER A 509 6.33 -12.39 10.14
N THR A 510 5.31 -11.73 9.60
CA THR A 510 5.28 -10.28 9.43
C THR A 510 4.11 -9.72 10.22
N PRO A 511 4.13 -8.42 10.58
CA PRO A 511 2.98 -7.77 11.21
C PRO A 511 1.78 -7.63 10.27
N LEU A 512 1.97 -7.63 8.94
CA LEU A 512 0.96 -7.23 7.95
C LEU A 512 0.46 -8.38 7.05
N ASP A 513 1.34 -9.28 6.60
CA ASP A 513 1.03 -10.36 5.64
C ASP A 513 0.75 -11.72 6.32
N GLY A 514 0.89 -11.81 7.64
CA GLY A 514 0.74 -13.06 8.39
C GLY A 514 2.01 -13.91 8.37
N THR A 515 1.86 -15.24 8.29
CA THR A 515 2.96 -16.19 8.47
C THR A 515 3.19 -17.09 7.24
N LEU A 516 4.45 -17.26 6.82
CA LEU A 516 4.89 -18.32 5.90
C LEU A 516 5.45 -19.49 6.70
N SER A 517 4.96 -20.71 6.47
CA SER A 517 5.44 -21.91 7.18
C SER A 517 6.01 -22.95 6.24
N PHE A 518 7.13 -23.55 6.64
CA PHE A 518 7.88 -24.55 5.89
C PHE A 518 8.00 -25.83 6.71
N GLY A 519 7.84 -26.98 6.05
CA GLY A 519 8.32 -28.24 6.61
C GLY A 519 9.84 -28.17 6.76
N PHE A 520 10.37 -28.36 7.97
CA PHE A 520 11.78 -28.20 8.26
C PHE A 520 12.25 -29.19 9.30
N GLU A 521 13.31 -29.97 9.04
CA GLU A 521 13.83 -30.96 9.98
C GLU A 521 15.08 -30.47 10.72
N VAL A 522 15.02 -30.47 12.06
CA VAL A 522 16.21 -30.21 12.90
C VAL A 522 17.00 -31.50 13.08
N LEU A 523 18.15 -31.57 12.43
CA LEU A 523 19.04 -32.72 12.49
C LEU A 523 19.77 -32.75 13.84
N PRO A 524 19.83 -33.93 14.51
CA PRO A 524 20.63 -34.08 15.70
C PRO A 524 22.12 -33.86 15.37
N ARG A 525 22.88 -33.28 16.31
CA ARG A 525 24.35 -33.27 16.16
C ARG A 525 24.84 -34.72 16.04
N PRO A 526 25.70 -35.05 15.07
CA PRO A 526 26.26 -36.39 14.95
C PRO A 526 27.00 -36.75 16.24
N SER A 527 26.60 -37.85 16.87
CA SER A 527 27.22 -38.37 18.08
C SER A 527 28.66 -38.77 17.78
N ARG A 528 29.64 -37.98 18.25
CA ARG A 528 31.06 -38.30 18.12
C ARG A 528 31.47 -39.30 19.19
N SER A 529 32.39 -40.20 18.85
CA SER A 529 32.98 -41.10 19.85
C SER A 529 33.68 -40.29 20.94
N PRO A 530 33.57 -40.71 22.21
CA PRO A 530 34.20 -40.00 23.31
C PRO A 530 35.71 -39.96 23.12
N SER A 531 36.35 -38.89 23.60
CA SER A 531 37.81 -38.82 23.71
C SER A 531 38.18 -38.52 25.15
N ILE A 532 39.18 -39.24 25.68
CA ILE A 532 39.72 -38.99 27.02
C ILE A 532 41.11 -38.38 26.85
N LEU A 533 41.28 -37.17 27.38
CA LEU A 533 42.54 -36.41 27.33
C LEU A 533 43.39 -36.67 28.58
N SER A 534 42.74 -36.82 29.73
CA SER A 534 43.43 -37.08 30.99
C SER A 534 42.55 -37.87 31.95
N VAL A 535 43.18 -38.68 32.78
CA VAL A 535 42.54 -39.42 33.88
C VAL A 535 43.33 -39.15 35.14
N THR A 536 42.66 -38.77 36.23
CA THR A 536 43.33 -38.51 37.51
C THR A 536 42.49 -39.00 38.69
N PRO A 537 43.06 -39.85 39.56
CA PRO A 537 44.36 -40.55 39.41
C PRO A 537 44.30 -41.63 38.30
N THR A 538 45.44 -42.12 37.81
CA THR A 538 45.52 -43.26 36.85
C THR A 538 45.58 -44.63 37.53
N THR A 539 45.62 -44.64 38.86
CA THR A 539 45.64 -45.83 39.71
C THR A 539 44.80 -45.61 40.95
N GLY A 540 44.17 -46.67 41.49
CA GLY A 540 43.39 -46.57 42.72
C GLY A 540 42.74 -47.89 43.15
N SER A 541 42.71 -48.14 44.45
CA SER A 541 41.97 -49.25 45.08
C SER A 541 40.46 -48.99 45.03
N PRO A 542 39.60 -50.01 45.26
CA PRO A 542 38.15 -49.81 45.36
C PRO A 542 37.78 -48.64 46.30
N GLY A 543 36.85 -47.79 45.86
CA GLY A 543 36.47 -46.55 46.56
C GLY A 543 37.22 -45.29 46.08
N THR A 544 38.26 -45.43 45.25
CA THR A 544 38.99 -44.27 44.71
C THR A 544 38.11 -43.50 43.73
N ARG A 545 37.98 -42.18 43.91
CA ARG A 545 37.29 -41.29 42.96
C ARG A 545 38.22 -40.90 41.82
N VAL A 546 37.75 -41.09 40.60
CA VAL A 546 38.51 -40.86 39.36
C VAL A 546 37.78 -39.86 38.48
N ILE A 547 38.50 -38.85 38.01
CA ILE A 547 38.00 -37.89 37.02
C ILE A 547 38.69 -38.19 35.69
N ALA A 548 37.92 -38.57 34.69
CA ALA A 548 38.39 -38.61 33.30
C ALA A 548 37.87 -37.37 32.57
N SER A 549 38.79 -36.52 32.09
CA SER A 549 38.50 -35.28 31.35
C SER A 549 38.76 -35.47 29.86
N GLY A 550 37.91 -34.88 29.03
CA GLY A 550 37.93 -35.12 27.59
C GLY A 550 36.84 -34.37 26.84
N ALA A 551 36.39 -34.90 25.71
CA ALA A 551 35.28 -34.37 24.93
C ALA A 551 34.22 -35.46 24.65
N ASP A 552 32.99 -35.01 24.40
CA ASP A 552 31.83 -35.85 24.09
C ASP A 552 31.47 -36.89 25.17
N LEU A 553 31.60 -36.49 26.45
CA LEU A 553 31.42 -37.37 27.62
C LEU A 553 30.03 -37.28 28.29
N LEU A 554 29.11 -36.47 27.78
CA LEU A 554 27.79 -36.33 28.41
C LEU A 554 27.00 -37.64 28.33
N GLY A 555 26.47 -38.11 29.46
CA GLY A 555 25.77 -39.40 29.55
C GLY A 555 26.71 -40.61 29.49
N ALA A 556 28.02 -40.40 29.62
CA ALA A 556 29.00 -41.48 29.65
C ALA A 556 28.75 -42.47 30.79
N THR A 557 28.87 -43.76 30.46
CA THR A 557 28.92 -44.88 31.42
C THR A 557 30.34 -45.46 31.43
N VAL A 558 30.76 -46.05 32.56
CA VAL A 558 32.13 -46.53 32.75
C VAL A 558 32.13 -48.00 33.16
N ARG A 559 32.96 -48.83 32.51
CA ARG A 559 33.17 -50.24 32.84
C ARG A 559 34.66 -50.58 32.92
N PHE A 560 35.05 -51.37 33.91
CA PHE A 560 36.43 -51.87 34.06
C PHE A 560 36.67 -53.11 33.19
N CYS A 561 37.94 -53.49 33.02
CA CYS A 561 38.40 -54.54 32.11
C CYS A 561 37.67 -55.88 32.29
N ASN A 562 37.29 -56.22 33.52
CA ASN A 562 36.56 -57.43 33.85
C ASN A 562 35.02 -57.28 33.74
N GLY A 563 34.54 -56.21 33.11
CA GLY A 563 33.13 -55.94 32.84
C GLY A 563 32.37 -55.27 33.98
N VAL A 564 32.99 -55.07 35.14
CA VAL A 564 32.34 -54.46 36.32
C VAL A 564 31.99 -52.99 36.03
N PRO A 565 30.70 -52.60 36.11
CA PRO A 565 30.29 -51.22 35.89
C PRO A 565 30.66 -50.34 37.08
N ALA A 566 31.08 -49.11 36.79
CA ALA A 566 31.27 -48.07 37.80
C ALA A 566 30.09 -47.10 37.78
N PHE A 567 29.62 -46.72 38.96
CA PHE A 567 28.70 -45.60 39.08
C PHE A 567 29.41 -44.34 38.60
N SER A 568 28.79 -43.60 37.69
CA SER A 568 29.41 -42.46 37.04
C SER A 568 28.42 -41.30 36.88
N ARG A 569 28.93 -40.08 36.98
CA ARG A 569 28.22 -38.85 36.67
C ARG A 569 29.04 -38.05 35.68
N SER A 570 28.41 -37.59 34.62
CA SER A 570 29.11 -36.96 33.51
C SER A 570 28.51 -35.63 33.10
N ILE A 571 29.39 -34.76 32.62
CA ILE A 571 29.10 -33.57 31.82
C ILE A 571 29.85 -33.71 30.49
N ARG A 572 29.63 -32.78 29.54
CA ARG A 572 30.24 -32.87 28.19
C ARG A 572 31.77 -33.06 28.19
N THR A 573 32.46 -32.51 29.18
CA THR A 573 33.92 -32.48 29.23
C THR A 573 34.55 -33.38 30.28
N ARG A 574 33.75 -34.02 31.15
CA ARG A 574 34.26 -34.84 32.26
C ARG A 574 33.30 -35.96 32.66
N VAL A 575 33.84 -37.12 33.01
CA VAL A 575 33.13 -38.17 33.73
C VAL A 575 33.83 -38.43 35.07
N LEU A 576 33.07 -38.31 36.15
CA LEU A 576 33.47 -38.68 37.51
C LEU A 576 32.93 -40.07 37.79
N PHE A 577 33.78 -40.98 38.23
CA PHE A 577 33.38 -42.34 38.62
C PHE A 577 34.21 -42.82 39.80
N GLU A 578 33.71 -43.84 40.49
CA GLU A 578 34.40 -44.46 41.62
C GLU A 578 34.84 -45.88 41.25
N VAL A 579 36.05 -46.29 41.64
CA VAL A 579 36.56 -47.66 41.39
C VAL A 579 35.68 -48.65 42.16
N PRO A 580 34.92 -49.54 41.49
CA PRO A 580 33.99 -50.45 42.16
C PRO A 580 34.72 -51.62 42.82
N SER A 581 34.09 -52.22 43.84
CA SER A 581 34.57 -53.47 44.45
C SER A 581 34.65 -54.57 43.39
N GLY A 582 35.78 -55.27 43.32
CA GLY A 582 36.02 -56.33 42.34
C GLY A 582 36.54 -55.86 40.99
N ALA A 583 36.82 -54.56 40.78
CA ALA A 583 37.53 -54.09 39.59
C ALA A 583 38.96 -54.66 39.50
N THR A 584 39.45 -54.94 38.29
CA THR A 584 40.83 -55.38 38.03
C THR A 584 41.59 -54.37 37.18
N SER A 585 42.93 -54.36 37.31
CA SER A 585 43.81 -53.60 36.42
C SER A 585 43.56 -53.95 34.95
N GLY A 586 43.55 -52.94 34.07
CA GLY A 586 43.36 -53.13 32.63
C GLY A 586 42.65 -51.96 31.94
N PRO A 587 42.19 -52.13 30.70
CA PRO A 587 41.39 -51.13 29.99
C PRO A 587 40.07 -50.84 30.72
N VAL A 588 39.81 -49.55 30.93
CA VAL A 588 38.51 -49.02 31.35
C VAL A 588 37.82 -48.42 30.13
N THR A 589 36.60 -48.86 29.86
CA THR A 589 35.77 -48.40 28.75
C THR A 589 34.81 -47.32 29.20
N VAL A 590 34.88 -46.17 28.55
CA VAL A 590 33.89 -45.09 28.66
C VAL A 590 33.00 -45.14 27.43
N THR A 591 31.71 -45.38 27.62
CA THR A 591 30.73 -45.50 26.53
C THR A 591 29.73 -44.37 26.58
N THR A 592 29.55 -43.68 25.45
CA THR A 592 28.46 -42.73 25.21
C THR A 592 27.63 -43.19 24.01
N ALA A 593 26.58 -42.45 23.66
CA ALA A 593 25.79 -42.73 22.46
C ALA A 593 26.60 -42.64 21.14
N GLY A 594 27.77 -41.98 21.15
CA GLY A 594 28.64 -41.84 19.97
C GLY A 594 29.73 -42.91 19.84
N GLY A 595 29.80 -43.86 20.77
CA GLY A 595 30.77 -44.95 20.77
C GLY A 595 31.50 -45.11 22.11
N SER A 596 32.63 -45.79 22.08
CA SER A 596 33.41 -46.12 23.27
C SER A 596 34.87 -45.68 23.14
N TYR A 597 35.47 -45.29 24.26
CA TYR A 597 36.90 -45.00 24.39
C TYR A 597 37.50 -45.82 25.52
N ASN A 598 38.67 -46.42 25.27
CA ASN A 598 39.39 -47.21 26.26
C ASN A 598 40.65 -46.46 26.73
N PHE A 599 40.88 -46.43 28.03
CA PHE A 599 42.16 -46.02 28.61
C PHE A 599 42.63 -47.04 29.65
N LEU A 600 43.93 -47.07 29.94
CA LEU A 600 44.48 -47.98 30.96
C LEU A 600 44.30 -47.40 32.35
N PHE A 601 43.85 -48.24 33.29
CA PHE A 601 43.77 -47.91 34.70
C PHE A 601 44.34 -49.06 35.54
N THR A 602 45.11 -48.71 36.57
CA THR A 602 45.70 -49.69 37.49
C THR A 602 44.86 -49.79 38.76
N VAL A 603 44.35 -50.98 39.06
CA VAL A 603 43.79 -51.32 40.37
C VAL A 603 44.86 -52.11 41.13
N PRO A 604 45.51 -51.51 42.15
CA PRO A 604 46.53 -52.20 42.95
C PRO A 604 45.94 -53.48 43.56
N LEU A 605 46.73 -54.55 43.57
CA LEU A 605 46.38 -55.75 44.34
C LEU A 605 46.29 -55.37 45.83
N PRO A 606 45.32 -55.93 46.57
CA PRO A 606 45.13 -55.64 47.99
C PRO A 606 46.34 -56.00 48.85
#